data_AF-A0A0S9QDM4-F1
#
_entry.id   AF-A0A0S9QDM4-F1
#
_cell.length_a   1.000
_cell.length_b   1.000
_cell.length_c   1.000
_cell.angle_alpha   90.00
_cell.angle_beta   90.00
_cell.angle_gamma   90.00
#
_symmetry.space_group_name_H-M   'P 1'
#
loop_
_entity.id
_entity.type
_entity.pdbx_description
1 polymer ?
#
loop_
_entity_poly.entity_id
_entity_poly.type
_entity_poly.pdbx_seq_one_letter_code
_entity_poly.pdbx_strand_id
1 'polypeptide(L)'
;MDPLSANLLTIAVPVVAVVGAASLFMVRRKRAGASGGLNRAESWIASLIGAGAMMNALLCALALWGNASWMFTVEPFRVDGLHYSGVTTPESLEGVDHVAAAGYQSVWIDVMGLPDGTRWLFYIEEGLPLAASLTISIVVAWLSFTVVRERPFARAFPIAIGVASIAVMIGGLGSQFAGALARSSVIEYLGADRLVKDISTAPATESFATFWVSLDLSPVGWAFGLLLVAAAFQIGVRMQKDTEALV
;
A
#
# COMPACT_ATOMS: atom_id res chain seq x y z
N MET A 1 -18.17 5.41 25.50
CA MET A 1 -17.07 4.59 24.92
C MET A 1 -16.76 5.21 23.58
N ASP A 2 -15.52 5.67 23.36
CA ASP A 2 -15.14 6.20 22.07
C ASP A 2 -15.36 5.12 21.01
N PRO A 3 -15.99 5.43 19.86
CA PRO A 3 -16.26 4.44 18.81
C PRO A 3 -14.97 3.74 18.33
N LEU A 4 -13.82 4.40 18.48
CA LEU A 4 -12.49 3.83 18.25
C LEU A 4 -12.13 2.69 19.21
N SER A 5 -12.44 2.82 20.50
CA SER A 5 -12.12 1.82 21.53
C SER A 5 -12.99 0.56 21.39
N ALA A 6 -14.25 0.70 21.00
CA ALA A 6 -15.16 -0.42 20.74
C ALA A 6 -14.78 -1.18 19.45
N ASN A 7 -14.32 -0.47 18.41
CA ASN A 7 -13.84 -1.07 17.16
C ASN A 7 -12.48 -1.77 17.33
N LEU A 8 -11.58 -1.24 18.16
CA LEU A 8 -10.28 -1.87 18.38
C LEU A 8 -10.40 -3.23 19.06
N LEU A 9 -11.29 -3.39 20.04
CA LEU A 9 -11.49 -4.65 20.76
C LEU A 9 -12.19 -5.71 19.91
N THR A 10 -13.19 -5.33 19.11
CA THR A 10 -13.87 -6.26 18.18
C THR A 10 -12.96 -6.71 17.03
N ILE A 11 -11.97 -5.90 16.67
CA ILE A 11 -10.99 -6.22 15.64
C ILE A 11 -9.80 -7.02 16.20
N ALA A 12 -9.25 -6.63 17.35
CA ALA A 12 -8.04 -7.24 17.91
C ALA A 12 -8.28 -8.68 18.39
N VAL A 13 -9.45 -8.99 18.97
CA VAL A 13 -9.77 -10.32 19.49
C VAL A 13 -9.76 -11.41 18.41
N PRO A 14 -10.46 -11.27 17.26
CA PRO A 14 -10.39 -12.27 16.20
C PRO A 14 -9.00 -12.34 15.55
N VAL A 15 -8.25 -11.23 15.48
CA VAL A 15 -6.86 -11.23 14.99
C VAL A 15 -5.97 -12.12 15.84
N VAL A 16 -5.98 -11.90 17.15
CA VAL A 16 -5.18 -12.68 18.10
C VAL A 16 -5.64 -14.15 18.10
N ALA A 17 -6.95 -14.42 17.98
CA ALA A 17 -7.48 -15.77 17.93
C ALA A 17 -7.07 -16.53 16.65
N VAL A 18 -7.11 -15.90 15.48
CA VAL A 18 -6.71 -16.52 14.20
C VAL A 18 -5.20 -16.78 14.16
N VAL A 19 -4.39 -15.83 14.64
CA VAL A 19 -2.93 -15.99 14.75
C VAL A 19 -2.57 -17.08 15.76
N GLY A 20 -3.25 -17.11 16.91
CA GLY A 20 -3.11 -18.16 17.92
C GLY A 20 -3.50 -19.54 17.40
N ALA A 21 -4.60 -19.64 16.66
CA ALA A 21 -5.06 -20.91 16.08
C ALA A 21 -4.14 -21.41 14.96
N ALA A 22 -3.67 -20.52 14.07
CA ALA A 22 -2.75 -20.87 12.98
C ALA A 22 -1.39 -21.36 13.51
N SER A 23 -0.85 -20.68 14.53
CA SER A 23 0.39 -21.08 15.20
C SER A 23 0.23 -22.42 15.95
N LEU A 24 -0.87 -22.64 16.68
CA LEU A 24 -1.18 -23.92 17.32
C LEU A 24 -1.33 -25.06 16.32
N PHE A 25 -1.99 -24.81 15.18
CA PHE A 25 -2.19 -25.80 14.13
C PHE A 25 -0.89 -26.20 13.45
N MET A 26 0.00 -25.24 13.18
CA MET A 26 1.34 -25.50 12.67
C MET A 26 2.17 -26.35 13.64
N VAL A 27 2.16 -26.01 14.94
CA VAL A 27 2.92 -26.75 15.97
C VAL A 27 2.42 -28.18 16.12
N ARG A 28 1.09 -28.41 16.07
CA ARG A 28 0.52 -29.76 16.21
C ARG A 28 0.89 -30.70 15.06
N ARG A 29 1.04 -30.19 13.84
CA ARG A 29 1.33 -31.02 12.66
C ARG A 29 2.77 -31.56 12.62
N LYS A 30 3.68 -30.93 13.37
CA LYS A 30 5.12 -31.27 13.43
C LYS A 30 5.46 -32.56 14.19
N ARG A 31 4.48 -33.25 14.80
CA ARG A 31 4.70 -34.51 15.52
C ARG A 31 4.69 -35.76 14.63
N ALA A 32 4.33 -35.65 13.36
CA ALA A 32 4.31 -36.79 12.44
C ALA A 32 5.56 -36.77 11.53
N GLY A 33 6.63 -37.40 12.03
CA GLY A 33 7.85 -37.89 11.37
C GLY A 33 8.32 -37.33 10.01
N ALA A 34 9.54 -36.79 9.99
CA ALA A 34 10.44 -36.88 8.83
C ALA A 34 11.90 -36.66 9.25
N SER A 35 12.75 -37.65 8.97
CA SER A 35 14.21 -37.59 9.04
C SER A 35 14.73 -37.14 7.68
N GLY A 36 14.94 -35.83 7.50
CA GLY A 36 15.42 -35.23 6.25
C GLY A 36 15.07 -33.74 6.05
N GLY A 37 14.25 -33.16 6.93
CA GLY A 37 13.75 -31.79 6.81
C GLY A 37 14.60 -30.69 7.48
N LEU A 38 14.19 -29.44 7.21
CA LEU A 38 14.72 -28.19 7.78
C LEU A 38 15.11 -28.32 9.26
N ASN A 39 16.19 -27.64 9.65
CA ASN A 39 16.58 -27.57 11.06
C ASN A 39 15.42 -26.96 11.90
N ARG A 40 15.30 -27.35 13.17
CA ARG A 40 14.28 -26.84 14.10
C ARG A 40 14.25 -25.32 14.12
N ALA A 41 15.42 -24.68 14.07
CA ALA A 41 15.57 -23.23 14.03
C ALA A 41 14.99 -22.62 12.74
N GLU A 42 15.34 -23.17 11.57
CA GLU A 42 14.84 -22.69 10.27
C GLU A 42 13.32 -22.80 10.17
N SER A 43 12.77 -23.93 10.61
CA SER A 43 11.33 -24.11 10.61
C SER A 43 10.63 -23.20 11.62
N TRP A 44 11.25 -22.89 12.77
CA TRP A 44 10.71 -21.92 13.72
C TRP A 44 10.72 -20.49 13.14
N ILE A 45 11.80 -20.08 12.48
CA ILE A 45 11.92 -18.79 11.79
C ILE A 45 10.86 -18.68 10.69
N ALA A 46 10.73 -19.70 9.84
CA ALA A 46 9.74 -19.73 8.78
C ALA A 46 8.32 -19.58 9.35
N SER A 47 7.97 -20.33 10.40
CA SER A 47 6.68 -20.21 11.07
C SER A 47 6.43 -18.83 11.67
N LEU A 48 7.45 -18.19 12.26
CA LEU A 48 7.34 -16.84 12.81
C LEU A 48 7.05 -15.81 11.71
N ILE A 49 7.78 -15.87 10.60
CA ILE A 49 7.56 -15.02 9.42
C ILE A 49 6.14 -15.22 8.87
N GLY A 50 5.69 -16.46 8.76
CA GLY A 50 4.35 -16.78 8.28
C GLY A 50 3.24 -16.23 9.19
N ALA A 51 3.40 -16.36 10.51
CA ALA A 51 2.46 -15.81 11.47
C ALA A 51 2.40 -14.29 11.43
N GLY A 52 3.56 -13.62 11.35
CA GLY A 52 3.65 -12.16 11.18
C GLY A 52 2.98 -11.69 9.89
N ALA A 53 3.20 -12.39 8.78
CA ALA A 53 2.56 -12.09 7.50
C ALA A 53 1.04 -12.28 7.56
N MET A 54 0.54 -13.34 8.19
CA MET A 54 -0.91 -13.53 8.39
C MET A 54 -1.54 -12.41 9.23
N MET A 55 -0.85 -11.97 10.28
CA MET A 55 -1.30 -10.86 11.12
C MET A 55 -1.36 -9.56 10.30
N ASN A 56 -0.31 -9.25 9.53
CA ASN A 56 -0.29 -8.08 8.66
C ASN A 56 -1.38 -8.14 7.59
N ALA A 57 -1.61 -9.29 6.97
CA ALA A 57 -2.70 -9.48 6.01
C ALA A 57 -4.06 -9.13 6.63
N LEU A 58 -4.34 -9.62 7.84
CA LEU A 58 -5.59 -9.31 8.50
C LEU A 58 -5.72 -7.82 8.83
N LEU A 59 -4.65 -7.19 9.33
CA LEU A 59 -4.63 -5.74 9.59
C LEU A 59 -4.88 -4.92 8.31
N CYS A 60 -4.26 -5.28 7.18
CA CYS A 60 -4.52 -4.63 5.91
C CYS A 60 -5.96 -4.79 5.44
N ALA A 61 -6.57 -5.98 5.62
CA ALA A 61 -7.97 -6.21 5.27
C ALA A 61 -8.92 -5.34 6.11
N LEU A 62 -8.63 -5.19 7.40
CA LEU A 62 -9.39 -4.35 8.32
C LEU A 62 -9.20 -2.86 8.00
N ALA A 63 -7.98 -2.44 7.66
CA ALA A 63 -7.68 -1.08 7.24
C ALA A 63 -8.40 -0.73 5.93
N LEU A 64 -8.45 -1.63 4.94
CA LEU A 64 -9.22 -1.44 3.71
C LEU A 64 -10.70 -1.21 3.99
N TRP A 65 -11.29 -2.05 4.85
CA TRP A 65 -12.69 -1.90 5.22
C TRP A 65 -12.95 -0.62 6.02
N GLY A 66 -12.09 -0.30 6.99
CA GLY A 66 -12.17 0.91 7.79
C GLY A 66 -12.05 2.19 6.94
N ASN A 67 -11.09 2.21 6.02
CA ASN A 67 -10.90 3.32 5.08
C ASN A 67 -12.09 3.46 4.14
N ALA A 68 -12.66 2.36 3.62
CA ALA A 68 -13.88 2.43 2.82
C ALA A 68 -15.03 3.06 3.63
N SER A 69 -15.28 2.57 4.84
CA SER A 69 -16.34 3.10 5.70
C SER A 69 -16.13 4.59 5.99
N TRP A 70 -14.90 5.01 6.32
CA TRP A 70 -14.59 6.40 6.62
C TRP A 70 -14.77 7.30 5.39
N MET A 71 -14.19 6.91 4.23
CA MET A 71 -14.22 7.69 3.00
C MET A 71 -15.64 7.97 2.50
N PHE A 72 -16.56 7.02 2.69
CA PHE A 72 -17.94 7.16 2.21
C PHE A 72 -18.91 7.73 3.25
N THR A 73 -18.54 7.85 4.53
CA THR A 73 -19.45 8.36 5.58
C THR A 73 -19.06 9.69 6.18
N VAL A 74 -17.79 10.12 6.05
CA VAL A 74 -17.32 11.38 6.63
C VAL A 74 -17.86 12.59 5.84
N GLU A 75 -18.32 13.61 6.58
CA GLU A 75 -18.73 14.91 6.06
C GLU A 75 -18.56 15.98 7.15
N PRO A 76 -17.86 17.10 6.89
CA PRO A 76 -17.12 17.44 5.66
C PRO A 76 -15.98 16.46 5.36
N PHE A 77 -15.66 16.30 4.07
CA PHE A 77 -14.52 15.49 3.62
C PHE A 77 -13.29 16.38 3.49
N ARG A 78 -12.27 16.11 4.30
CA ARG A 78 -11.00 16.83 4.25
C ARG A 78 -10.16 16.33 3.07
N VAL A 79 -9.83 17.24 2.16
CA VAL A 79 -8.94 17.01 1.02
C VAL A 79 -7.59 17.65 1.33
N ASP A 80 -6.57 16.84 1.54
CA ASP A 80 -5.20 17.30 1.76
C ASP A 80 -4.36 17.25 0.46
N GLY A 81 -3.30 18.06 0.42
CA GLY A 81 -2.29 17.99 -0.64
C GLY A 81 -2.73 18.62 -1.96
N LEU A 82 -3.71 19.53 -1.96
CA LEU A 82 -4.03 20.31 -3.15
C LEU A 82 -2.86 21.22 -3.48
N HIS A 83 -2.31 21.07 -4.70
CA HIS A 83 -1.17 21.88 -5.11
C HIS A 83 -1.60 23.32 -5.35
N TYR A 84 -0.91 24.22 -4.67
CA TYR A 84 -1.22 25.64 -4.65
C TYR A 84 -0.07 26.41 -5.28
N SER A 85 -0.39 27.24 -6.28
CA SER A 85 0.53 28.18 -6.88
C SER A 85 0.06 29.60 -6.58
N GLY A 86 0.70 30.21 -5.58
CA GLY A 86 0.49 31.60 -5.22
C GLY A 86 1.83 32.29 -4.96
N VAL A 87 1.91 33.58 -5.29
CA VAL A 87 3.10 34.43 -5.04
C VAL A 87 3.03 35.07 -3.65
N THR A 88 2.02 34.74 -2.85
CA THR A 88 1.83 35.29 -1.52
C THR A 88 2.87 34.72 -0.55
N THR A 89 3.88 35.54 -0.26
CA THR A 89 4.84 35.32 0.83
C THR A 89 4.07 35.22 2.16
N PRO A 90 4.32 34.21 3.00
CA PRO A 90 3.76 34.17 4.35
C PRO A 90 4.09 35.45 5.11
N GLU A 91 3.09 36.10 5.72
CA GLU A 91 3.27 37.37 6.44
C GLU A 91 4.38 37.30 7.50
N SER A 92 4.57 36.13 8.13
CA SER A 92 5.61 35.91 9.13
C SER A 92 7.04 35.95 8.59
N LEU A 93 7.23 35.85 7.28
CA LEU A 93 8.53 35.88 6.60
C LEU A 93 8.76 37.19 5.85
N GLU A 94 7.81 38.12 5.92
CA GLU A 94 7.95 39.43 5.30
C GLU A 94 9.06 40.24 6.00
N GLY A 95 10.05 40.71 5.24
CA GLY A 95 11.17 41.49 5.76
C GLY A 95 12.32 40.69 6.37
N VAL A 96 12.36 39.36 6.21
CA VAL A 96 13.51 38.54 6.63
C VAL A 96 14.59 38.55 5.53
N ASP A 97 15.66 39.31 5.75
CA ASP A 97 16.75 39.58 4.77
C ASP A 97 17.45 38.34 4.17
N HIS A 98 17.30 37.18 4.79
CA HIS A 98 17.95 35.93 4.36
C HIS A 98 17.02 34.97 3.59
N VAL A 99 15.76 35.34 3.34
CA VAL A 99 14.79 34.52 2.61
C VAL A 99 14.76 34.93 1.14
N ALA A 100 15.25 34.06 0.26
CA ALA A 100 15.28 34.33 -1.19
C ALA A 100 13.89 34.19 -1.86
N ALA A 101 13.06 33.27 -1.39
CA ALA A 101 11.68 33.06 -1.81
C ALA A 101 10.92 32.27 -0.75
N ALA A 102 9.63 32.56 -0.59
CA ALA A 102 8.73 31.78 0.26
C ALA A 102 7.36 31.64 -0.41
N GLY A 103 6.67 30.55 -0.11
CA GLY A 103 5.34 30.27 -0.64
C GLY A 103 4.78 28.97 -0.05
N TYR A 104 3.53 28.68 -0.35
CA TYR A 104 2.86 27.45 0.06
C TYR A 104 2.94 26.42 -1.07
N GLN A 105 3.28 25.17 -0.76
CA GLN A 105 3.33 24.09 -1.75
C GLN A 105 2.00 23.34 -1.87
N SER A 106 1.30 23.21 -0.75
CA SER A 106 0.00 22.54 -0.68
C SER A 106 -0.89 23.13 0.39
N VAL A 107 -2.20 22.98 0.20
CA VAL A 107 -3.23 23.36 1.17
C VAL A 107 -4.20 22.21 1.38
N TRP A 108 -4.97 22.31 2.46
CA TRP A 108 -6.06 21.40 2.76
C TRP A 108 -7.38 22.18 2.76
N ILE A 109 -8.46 21.52 2.37
CA ILE A 109 -9.81 22.09 2.38
C ILE A 109 -10.82 21.06 2.86
N ASP A 110 -11.87 21.54 3.50
CA ASP A 110 -13.01 20.73 3.92
C ASP A 110 -14.14 20.90 2.89
N VAL A 111 -14.51 19.82 2.20
CA VAL A 111 -15.50 19.83 1.12
C VAL A 111 -16.78 19.11 1.56
N MET A 112 -17.91 19.80 1.47
CA MET A 112 -19.24 19.24 1.68
C MET A 112 -19.78 18.65 0.38
N GLY A 113 -20.58 17.57 0.45
CA GLY A 113 -21.29 17.03 -0.70
C GLY A 113 -20.40 16.46 -1.81
N LEU A 114 -19.17 16.03 -1.49
CA LEU A 114 -18.21 15.53 -2.48
C LEU A 114 -18.78 14.33 -3.25
N PRO A 115 -18.78 14.33 -4.61
CA PRO A 115 -19.37 13.26 -5.40
C PRO A 115 -18.76 11.88 -5.12
N ASP A 116 -19.59 10.83 -5.19
CA ASP A 116 -19.15 9.45 -4.95
C ASP A 116 -18.00 9.02 -5.87
N GLY A 117 -17.99 9.48 -7.12
CA GLY A 117 -16.90 9.21 -8.07
C GLY A 117 -15.55 9.72 -7.56
N THR A 118 -15.51 10.92 -6.98
CA THR A 118 -14.30 11.47 -6.38
C THR A 118 -13.91 10.73 -5.09
N ARG A 119 -14.89 10.36 -4.26
CA ARG A 119 -14.65 9.54 -3.05
C ARG A 119 -14.03 8.18 -3.41
N TRP A 120 -14.46 7.56 -4.51
CA TRP A 120 -13.84 6.34 -5.03
C TRP A 120 -12.37 6.53 -5.43
N LEU A 121 -12.01 7.66 -6.04
CA LEU A 121 -10.62 7.94 -6.40
C LEU A 121 -9.73 8.06 -5.15
N PHE A 122 -10.19 8.74 -4.09
CA PHE A 122 -9.48 8.79 -2.80
C PHE A 122 -9.40 7.41 -2.12
N TYR A 123 -10.47 6.61 -2.19
CA TYR A 123 -10.42 5.24 -1.69
C TYR A 123 -9.42 4.37 -2.46
N ILE A 124 -9.31 4.54 -3.78
CA ILE A 124 -8.32 3.82 -4.59
C ILE A 124 -6.89 4.29 -4.27
N GLU A 125 -6.67 5.60 -4.09
CA GLU A 125 -5.40 6.18 -3.67
C GLU A 125 -4.88 5.51 -2.39
N GLU A 126 -5.71 5.48 -1.33
CA GLU A 126 -5.33 4.91 -0.03
C GLU A 126 -5.39 3.37 -0.01
N GLY A 127 -6.32 2.80 -0.78
CA GLY A 127 -6.61 1.37 -0.79
C GLY A 127 -5.60 0.54 -1.59
N LEU A 128 -5.06 1.07 -2.68
CA LEU A 128 -4.11 0.33 -3.52
C LEU A 128 -2.82 -0.10 -2.79
N PRO A 129 -2.16 0.76 -2.00
CA PRO A 129 -0.99 0.35 -1.21
C PRO A 129 -1.34 -0.70 -0.15
N LEU A 130 -2.50 -0.57 0.49
CA LEU A 130 -2.99 -1.57 1.46
C LEU A 130 -3.29 -2.91 0.80
N ALA A 131 -3.91 -2.91 -0.38
CA ALA A 131 -4.19 -4.11 -1.16
C ALA A 131 -2.89 -4.78 -1.65
N ALA A 132 -1.87 -4.00 -2.01
CA ALA A 132 -0.55 -4.51 -2.33
C ALA A 132 0.12 -5.17 -1.11
N SER A 133 0.12 -4.49 0.05
CA SER A 133 0.63 -5.03 1.31
C SER A 133 -0.09 -6.31 1.73
N LEU A 134 -1.42 -6.36 1.61
CA LEU A 134 -2.25 -7.55 1.83
C LEU A 134 -1.81 -8.71 0.93
N THR A 135 -1.66 -8.44 -0.37
CA THR A 135 -1.25 -9.45 -1.36
C THR A 135 0.12 -10.03 -1.05
N ILE A 136 1.11 -9.16 -0.75
CA ILE A 136 2.45 -9.57 -0.37
C ILE A 136 2.41 -10.42 0.91
N SER A 137 1.61 -10.02 1.88
CA SER A 137 1.45 -10.75 3.15
C SER A 137 0.87 -12.14 2.96
N ILE A 138 -0.14 -12.28 2.10
CA ILE A 138 -0.72 -13.58 1.73
C ILE A 138 0.33 -14.45 1.03
N VAL A 139 1.10 -13.89 0.09
CA VAL A 139 2.19 -14.58 -0.59
C VAL A 139 3.26 -15.06 0.40
N VAL A 140 3.74 -14.20 1.29
CA VAL A 140 4.77 -14.53 2.29
C VAL A 140 4.26 -15.60 3.25
N ALA A 141 3.02 -15.49 3.75
CA ALA A 141 2.41 -16.50 4.59
C ALA A 141 2.36 -17.85 3.86
N TRP A 142 1.87 -17.87 2.62
CA TRP A 142 1.79 -19.08 1.80
C TRP A 142 3.16 -19.70 1.51
N LEU A 143 4.18 -18.88 1.24
CA LEU A 143 5.57 -19.33 1.07
C LEU A 143 6.12 -19.93 2.36
N SER A 144 5.87 -19.31 3.52
CA SER A 144 6.25 -19.88 4.82
C SER A 144 5.59 -21.25 5.06
N PHE A 145 4.29 -21.38 4.76
CA PHE A 145 3.59 -22.66 4.88
C PHE A 145 4.17 -23.74 3.96
N THR A 146 4.59 -23.39 2.74
CA THR A 146 5.17 -24.35 1.79
C THR A 146 6.59 -24.76 2.17
N VAL A 147 7.41 -23.84 2.67
CA VAL A 147 8.74 -24.14 3.23
C VAL A 147 8.63 -25.11 4.40
N VAL A 148 7.75 -24.85 5.37
CA VAL A 148 7.55 -25.72 6.54
C VAL A 148 7.03 -27.11 6.16
N ARG A 149 6.37 -27.26 5.01
CA ARG A 149 5.90 -28.55 4.47
C ARG A 149 6.96 -29.31 3.68
N GLU A 150 8.22 -28.92 3.77
CA GLU A 150 9.36 -29.57 3.09
C GLU A 150 9.18 -29.62 1.57
N ARG A 151 8.50 -28.62 1.00
CA ARG A 151 8.41 -28.40 -0.46
C ARG A 151 9.10 -27.09 -0.88
N PRO A 152 10.37 -26.86 -0.51
CA PRO A 152 11.14 -25.78 -1.11
C PRO A 152 11.23 -26.07 -2.61
N PHE A 153 11.11 -25.05 -3.48
CA PHE A 153 11.18 -25.19 -4.96
C PHE A 153 9.93 -25.71 -5.68
N ALA A 154 8.73 -25.60 -5.09
CA ALA A 154 7.52 -25.76 -5.88
C ALA A 154 7.49 -24.74 -7.05
N ARG A 155 7.00 -25.15 -8.22
CA ARG A 155 6.86 -24.27 -9.43
C ARG A 155 6.11 -22.97 -9.15
N ALA A 156 5.34 -22.92 -8.06
CA ALA A 156 4.57 -21.76 -7.64
C ALA A 156 5.40 -20.69 -6.89
N PHE A 157 6.65 -20.94 -6.49
CA PHE A 157 7.52 -19.93 -5.85
C PHE A 157 7.80 -18.73 -6.78
N PRO A 158 8.35 -18.91 -8.00
CA PRO A 158 8.56 -17.80 -8.93
C PRO A 158 7.27 -17.04 -9.23
N ILE A 159 6.16 -17.75 -9.39
CA ILE A 159 4.85 -17.15 -9.67
C ILE A 159 4.42 -16.25 -8.51
N ALA A 160 4.56 -16.70 -7.27
CA ALA A 160 4.17 -15.93 -6.10
C ALA A 160 5.02 -14.65 -5.94
N ILE A 161 6.32 -14.72 -6.19
CA ILE A 161 7.21 -13.53 -6.21
C ILE A 161 6.81 -12.58 -7.35
N GLY A 162 6.49 -13.12 -8.53
CA GLY A 162 5.97 -12.34 -9.65
C GLY A 162 4.67 -11.62 -9.30
N VAL A 163 3.72 -12.29 -8.66
CA VAL A 163 2.47 -11.65 -8.18
C VAL A 163 2.78 -10.53 -7.19
N ALA A 164 3.68 -10.76 -6.23
CA ALA A 164 4.08 -9.73 -5.26
C ALA A 164 4.72 -8.50 -5.96
N SER A 165 5.59 -8.71 -6.96
CA SER A 165 6.18 -7.60 -7.72
C SER A 165 5.15 -6.75 -8.47
N ILE A 166 4.16 -7.39 -9.11
CA ILE A 166 3.08 -6.71 -9.81
C ILE A 166 2.23 -5.93 -8.80
N ALA A 167 1.95 -6.52 -7.63
CA ALA A 167 1.22 -5.84 -6.56
C ALA A 167 1.95 -4.59 -6.05
N VAL A 168 3.28 -4.67 -5.82
CA VAL A 168 4.11 -3.49 -5.44
C VAL A 168 4.01 -2.40 -6.49
N MET A 169 4.16 -2.75 -7.77
CA MET A 169 4.14 -1.78 -8.88
C MET A 169 2.77 -1.10 -9.02
N ILE A 170 1.68 -1.87 -9.04
CA ILE A 170 0.32 -1.36 -9.16
C ILE A 170 -0.08 -0.56 -7.91
N GLY A 171 0.25 -1.07 -6.72
CA GLY A 171 -0.01 -0.39 -5.46
C GLY A 171 0.68 0.96 -5.37
N GLY A 172 1.94 1.04 -5.79
CA GLY A 172 2.75 2.25 -5.74
C GLY A 172 2.39 3.28 -6.81
N LEU A 173 2.36 2.89 -8.10
CA LEU A 173 2.07 3.83 -9.18
C LEU A 173 0.58 4.16 -9.29
N GLY A 174 -0.27 3.14 -9.11
CA GLY A 174 -1.72 3.30 -9.24
C GLY A 174 -2.28 4.22 -8.17
N SER A 175 -1.75 4.19 -6.93
CA SER A 175 -2.17 5.10 -5.87
C SER A 175 -1.83 6.56 -6.16
N GLN A 176 -0.59 6.83 -6.59
CA GLN A 176 -0.15 8.17 -6.98
C GLN A 176 -1.00 8.75 -8.11
N PHE A 177 -1.31 7.93 -9.11
CA PHE A 177 -2.16 8.33 -10.23
C PHE A 177 -3.62 8.57 -9.80
N ALA A 178 -4.19 7.66 -9.01
CA ALA A 178 -5.54 7.81 -8.47
C ALA A 178 -5.66 9.07 -7.61
N GLY A 179 -4.64 9.38 -6.80
CA GLY A 179 -4.63 10.57 -5.97
C GLY A 179 -4.54 11.88 -6.76
N ALA A 180 -3.80 11.91 -7.86
CA ALA A 180 -3.78 13.06 -8.75
C ALA A 180 -5.14 13.28 -9.42
N LEU A 181 -5.79 12.21 -9.87
CA LEU A 181 -7.15 12.28 -10.42
C LEU A 181 -8.18 12.70 -9.36
N ALA A 182 -8.06 12.18 -8.13
CA ALA A 182 -8.95 12.53 -7.02
C ALA A 182 -8.91 14.04 -6.77
N ARG A 183 -7.72 14.60 -6.57
CA ARG A 183 -7.50 16.04 -6.35
C ARG A 183 -7.95 16.90 -7.53
N SER A 184 -7.69 16.45 -8.76
CA SER A 184 -8.17 17.12 -9.98
C SER A 184 -9.70 17.19 -10.03
N SER A 185 -10.39 16.09 -9.71
CA SER A 185 -11.86 16.05 -9.67
C SER A 185 -12.46 16.92 -8.56
N VAL A 186 -11.74 17.13 -7.45
CA VAL A 186 -12.16 18.09 -6.41
C VAL A 186 -12.11 19.52 -6.95
N ILE A 187 -11.05 19.89 -7.67
CA ILE A 187 -10.91 21.23 -8.27
C ILE A 187 -12.02 21.46 -9.32
N GLU A 188 -12.30 20.45 -10.14
CA GLU A 188 -13.40 20.49 -11.11
C GLU A 188 -14.75 20.70 -10.40
N TYR A 189 -15.01 19.93 -9.33
CA TYR A 189 -16.23 20.03 -8.53
C TYR A 189 -16.43 21.41 -7.88
N LEU A 190 -15.36 22.02 -7.36
CA LEU A 190 -15.42 23.34 -6.73
C LEU A 190 -15.54 24.50 -7.75
N GLY A 191 -15.46 24.19 -9.04
CA GLY A 191 -15.53 25.16 -10.14
C GLY A 191 -14.16 25.63 -10.56
N ALA A 192 -13.55 24.88 -11.49
CA ALA A 192 -12.23 25.16 -12.05
C ALA A 192 -12.11 26.62 -12.55
N ASP A 193 -13.16 27.20 -13.14
CA ASP A 193 -13.19 28.57 -13.65
C ASP A 193 -12.91 29.65 -12.59
N ARG A 194 -13.18 29.36 -11.31
CA ARG A 194 -12.94 30.31 -10.20
C ARG A 194 -11.60 30.08 -9.52
N LEU A 195 -11.11 28.85 -9.53
CA LEU A 195 -9.93 28.40 -8.79
C LEU A 195 -8.66 28.35 -9.64
N VAL A 196 -8.81 28.25 -10.96
CA VAL A 196 -7.72 28.19 -11.94
C VAL A 196 -7.72 29.51 -12.69
N LYS A 197 -6.93 30.47 -12.21
CA LYS A 197 -6.71 31.73 -12.92
C LYS A 197 -5.48 31.62 -13.82
N ASP A 198 -5.59 32.21 -15.01
CA ASP A 198 -4.51 32.21 -15.98
C ASP A 198 -3.33 33.04 -15.47
N ILE A 199 -2.11 32.52 -15.68
CA ILE A 199 -0.83 33.13 -15.29
C ILE A 199 -0.64 34.48 -16.00
N SER A 200 -1.37 34.72 -17.10
CA SER A 200 -1.35 35.96 -17.87
C SER A 200 -2.07 37.14 -17.20
N THR A 201 -2.91 36.89 -16.19
CA THR A 201 -3.64 37.95 -15.47
C THR A 201 -2.75 38.60 -14.41
N ALA A 202 -2.37 39.85 -14.61
CA ALA A 202 -1.70 40.67 -13.60
C ALA A 202 -2.76 41.37 -12.72
N PRO A 203 -2.62 41.36 -11.38
CA PRO A 203 -1.55 40.74 -10.59
C PRO A 203 -1.67 39.21 -10.52
N ALA A 204 -0.53 38.51 -10.35
CA ALA A 204 -0.48 37.06 -10.19
C ALA A 204 -1.44 36.63 -9.08
N THR A 205 -2.52 35.97 -9.47
CA THR A 205 -3.58 35.56 -8.55
C THR A 205 -3.36 34.13 -8.14
N GLU A 206 -3.66 33.86 -6.87
CA GLU A 206 -3.61 32.54 -6.25
C GLU A 206 -4.43 31.54 -7.08
N SER A 207 -3.82 30.42 -7.46
CA SER A 207 -4.47 29.40 -8.27
C SER A 207 -4.13 27.99 -7.81
N PHE A 208 -5.08 27.08 -8.03
CA PHE A 208 -4.87 25.65 -7.85
C PHE A 208 -4.43 25.02 -9.16
N ALA A 209 -3.47 24.10 -9.09
CA ALA A 209 -3.10 23.34 -10.28
C ALA A 209 -4.19 22.31 -10.59
N THR A 210 -4.83 22.41 -11.75
CA THR A 210 -5.90 21.50 -12.19
C THR A 210 -5.48 20.03 -12.14
N PHE A 211 -4.21 19.74 -12.45
CA PHE A 211 -3.65 18.41 -12.43
C PHE A 211 -2.19 18.48 -12.05
N TRP A 212 -1.81 17.75 -11.00
CA TRP A 212 -0.43 17.64 -10.54
C TRP A 212 -0.17 16.20 -10.11
N VAL A 213 0.90 15.61 -10.62
CA VAL A 213 1.32 14.26 -10.26
C VAL A 213 2.77 14.32 -9.78
N SER A 214 3.01 13.93 -8.53
CA SER A 214 4.36 13.63 -8.06
C SER A 214 4.59 12.14 -8.29
N LEU A 215 5.47 11.81 -9.26
CA LEU A 215 5.82 10.44 -9.57
C LEU A 215 7.05 9.99 -8.79
N ASP A 216 6.84 9.15 -7.80
CA ASP A 216 7.90 8.34 -7.19
C ASP A 216 7.99 7.00 -7.93
N LEU A 217 9.13 6.81 -8.61
CA LEU A 217 9.45 5.60 -9.38
C LEU A 217 10.08 4.50 -8.53
N SER A 218 10.27 4.70 -7.22
CA SER A 218 10.81 3.68 -6.31
C SER A 218 10.07 2.33 -6.38
N PRO A 219 8.72 2.27 -6.42
CA PRO A 219 7.97 1.01 -6.54
C PRO A 219 8.32 0.21 -7.80
N VAL A 220 8.68 0.89 -8.89
CA VAL A 220 9.08 0.26 -10.15
C VAL A 220 10.42 -0.46 -9.97
N GLY A 221 11.38 0.19 -9.33
CA GLY A 221 12.68 -0.40 -9.00
C GLY A 221 12.54 -1.66 -8.14
N TRP A 222 11.72 -1.60 -7.09
CA TRP A 222 11.43 -2.74 -6.23
C TRP A 222 10.74 -3.89 -6.99
N ALA A 223 9.77 -3.59 -7.84
CA ALA A 223 9.08 -4.58 -8.65
C ALA A 223 10.03 -5.31 -9.61
N PHE A 224 10.90 -4.58 -10.30
CA PHE A 224 11.90 -5.20 -11.18
C PHE A 224 12.93 -6.03 -10.42
N GLY A 225 13.37 -5.58 -9.23
CA GLY A 225 14.22 -6.37 -8.36
C GLY A 225 13.58 -7.70 -7.96
N LEU A 226 12.30 -7.69 -7.57
CA LEU A 226 11.55 -8.90 -7.24
C LEU A 226 11.33 -9.81 -8.47
N LEU A 227 11.04 -9.25 -9.65
CA LEU A 227 10.92 -10.02 -10.89
C LEU A 227 12.24 -10.71 -11.27
N LEU A 228 13.37 -10.03 -11.09
CA LEU A 228 14.69 -10.63 -11.32
C LEU A 228 14.93 -11.81 -10.38
N VAL A 229 14.57 -11.67 -9.10
CA VAL A 229 14.64 -12.78 -8.12
C VAL A 229 13.72 -13.92 -8.55
N ALA A 230 12.49 -13.64 -8.97
CA ALA A 230 11.56 -14.65 -9.48
C ALA A 230 12.15 -15.41 -10.69
N ALA A 231 12.74 -14.69 -11.65
CA ALA A 231 13.37 -15.28 -12.82
C ALA A 231 14.56 -16.18 -12.44
N ALA A 232 15.40 -15.76 -11.48
CA ALA A 232 16.49 -16.57 -10.97
C ALA A 232 15.99 -17.89 -10.34
N PHE A 233 14.93 -17.85 -9.52
CA PHE A 233 14.30 -19.06 -8.99
C PHE A 233 13.72 -19.95 -10.08
N GLN A 234 13.13 -19.37 -11.12
CA GLN A 234 12.59 -20.13 -12.25
C GLN A 234 13.68 -20.89 -13.01
N ILE A 235 14.86 -20.28 -13.20
CA ILE A 235 16.03 -20.93 -13.81
C ILE A 235 16.52 -22.07 -12.91
N GLY A 236 16.64 -21.83 -11.60
CA GLY A 236 17.05 -22.87 -10.65
C GLY A 236 16.12 -24.09 -10.66
N VAL A 237 14.80 -23.87 -10.67
CA VAL A 237 13.80 -24.94 -10.78
C VAL A 237 13.90 -25.71 -12.09
N ARG A 238 14.32 -25.06 -13.18
CA ARG A 238 14.57 -25.74 -14.46
C ARG A 238 15.80 -26.63 -14.39
N MET A 239 16.91 -26.12 -13.86
CA MET A 239 18.16 -26.88 -13.72
C MET A 239 18.02 -28.11 -12.81
N GLN A 240 17.24 -28.01 -11.73
CA GLN A 240 16.94 -29.15 -10.85
C GLN A 240 16.23 -30.28 -11.61
N LYS A 241 15.21 -29.95 -12.41
CA LYS A 241 14.49 -30.94 -13.22
C LYS A 241 15.38 -31.60 -14.27
N ASP A 242 16.26 -30.82 -14.90
CA ASP A 242 17.19 -31.35 -15.89
C ASP A 242 18.19 -32.33 -15.24
N THR A 243 18.53 -32.11 -13.96
CA THR A 243 19.39 -33.02 -13.18
C THR A 243 18.64 -34.28 -12.73
N GLU A 244 17.38 -34.16 -12.31
CA GLU A 244 16.52 -35.31 -11.98
C GLU A 244 16.28 -36.23 -13.18
N ALA A 245 16.35 -35.72 -14.42
CA ALA A 245 16.20 -36.52 -15.63
C ALA A 245 17.45 -37.32 -16.03
N LEU A 246 18.59 -37.07 -15.38
CA LEU A 246 19.87 -37.74 -15.66
C LEU A 246 20.15 -38.95 -14.74
N VAL A 247 19.39 -39.10 -13.65
CA VAL A 247 19.50 -40.19 -12.66
C VAL A 247 18.41 -41.22 -12.91
#